data_AF-A0A0G1XFU8-F1
#
_entry.id   AF-A0A0G1XFU8-F1
#
_cell.length_a   1.000
_cell.length_b   1.000
_cell.length_c   1.000
_cell.angle_alpha   90.00
_cell.angle_beta   90.00
_cell.angle_gamma   90.00
#
_symmetry.space_group_name_H-M   'P 1'
#
loop_
_entity.id
_entity.type
_entity.pdbx_description
1 polymer ?
#
loop_
_entity_poly.entity_id
_entity_poly.type
_entity_poly.pdbx_seq_one_letter_code
_entity_poly.pdbx_strand_id
1 'polypeptide(L)'
;MLLQQTTVTKRSRNVSLRGVVHLHKTSRGETLRAFQEARFMMAPWSSDGRYILKDGDELTIFSKKDPSVIVWQGTFSSGRALGISGEKWFHWFHNGYPSELKPT
;
A
#
# COMPACT_ATOMS: atom_id res chain seq x y z
N MET A 1 4.19 -30.07 -0.89
CA MET A 1 3.22 -29.08 -0.38
C MET A 1 3.33 -27.84 -1.27
N LEU A 2 2.35 -27.62 -2.16
CA LEU A 2 2.40 -26.60 -3.20
C LEU A 2 1.77 -25.31 -2.64
N LEU A 3 2.56 -24.25 -2.47
CA LEU A 3 2.04 -22.93 -2.10
C LEU A 3 1.27 -22.39 -3.30
N GLN A 4 -0.06 -22.38 -3.21
CA GLN A 4 -0.91 -21.73 -4.20
C GLN A 4 -0.66 -20.22 -4.11
N GLN A 5 0.05 -19.69 -5.10
CA GLN A 5 0.09 -18.26 -5.36
C GLN A 5 -1.31 -17.86 -5.83
N THR A 6 -2.10 -17.28 -4.94
CA THR A 6 -3.41 -16.73 -5.30
C THR A 6 -3.20 -15.56 -6.23
N THR A 7 -3.40 -15.82 -7.52
CA THR A 7 -3.43 -14.84 -8.59
C THR A 7 -4.47 -13.78 -8.23
N VAL A 8 -4.03 -12.59 -7.84
CA VAL A 8 -4.91 -11.42 -7.72
C VAL A 8 -5.48 -11.16 -9.10
N THR A 9 -6.76 -11.53 -9.26
CA THR A 9 -7.51 -11.33 -10.49
C THR A 9 -7.42 -9.86 -10.88
N LYS A 10 -6.97 -9.61 -12.11
CA LYS A 10 -6.93 -8.34 -12.85
C LYS A 10 -8.31 -7.63 -12.82
N ARG A 11 -8.73 -7.09 -11.68
CA ARG A 11 -9.95 -6.28 -11.57
C ARG A 11 -9.62 -4.86 -12.03
N SER A 12 -10.09 -4.54 -13.23
CA SER A 12 -10.27 -3.23 -13.87
C SER A 12 -9.35 -2.08 -13.42
N ARG A 13 -8.50 -1.65 -14.36
CA ARG A 13 -7.56 -0.51 -14.37
C ARG A 13 -8.15 0.89 -14.08
N ASN A 14 -9.17 1.05 -13.24
CA ASN A 14 -9.75 2.37 -12.94
C ASN A 14 -10.39 2.48 -11.55
N VAL A 15 -10.29 1.46 -10.69
CA VAL A 15 -10.84 1.55 -9.33
C VAL A 15 -9.72 1.96 -8.38
N SER A 16 -9.87 3.14 -7.79
CA SER A 16 -8.99 3.57 -6.71
C SER A 16 -9.31 2.75 -5.47
N LEU A 17 -8.30 2.05 -4.95
CA LEU A 17 -8.41 1.24 -3.74
C LEU A 17 -8.19 2.12 -2.52
N ARG A 18 -8.96 1.92 -1.44
CA ARG A 18 -8.77 2.64 -0.17
C ARG A 18 -8.27 1.72 0.92
N GLY A 19 -7.31 2.19 1.71
CA GLY A 19 -6.60 1.33 2.63
C GLY A 19 -5.44 2.03 3.30
N VAL A 20 -4.44 1.25 3.69
CA VAL A 20 -3.23 1.72 4.36
C VAL A 20 -2.04 1.01 3.76
N VAL A 21 -0.87 1.64 3.83
CA VAL A 21 0.37 1.00 3.37
C VAL A 21 1.19 0.52 4.55
N HIS A 22 1.75 -0.67 4.41
CA HIS A 22 2.53 -1.37 5.42
C HIS A 22 3.86 -1.87 4.85
N LEU A 23 4.79 -2.14 5.78
CA LEU A 23 6.00 -2.89 5.50
C LEU A 23 5.80 -4.34 5.91
N HIS A 24 6.02 -5.25 4.97
CA HIS A 24 6.06 -6.68 5.22
C HIS A 24 7.49 -7.17 5.15
N LYS A 25 7.99 -7.73 6.25
CA LYS A 25 9.24 -8.49 6.24
C LYS A 25 8.97 -9.89 5.74
N THR A 26 9.70 -10.33 4.72
CA THR A 26 9.68 -11.72 4.27
C THR A 26 10.51 -12.57 5.22
N SER A 27 10.33 -13.90 5.18
CA SER A 27 11.15 -14.85 5.93
C SER A 27 12.64 -14.79 5.56
N ARG A 28 12.98 -14.18 4.42
CA ARG A 28 14.35 -13.95 3.94
C ARG A 28 14.94 -12.62 4.41
N GLY A 29 14.19 -11.84 5.20
CA GLY A 29 14.60 -10.53 5.70
C GLY A 29 14.36 -9.37 4.72
N GLU A 30 13.82 -9.63 3.52
CA GLU A 30 13.49 -8.59 2.56
C GLU A 30 12.29 -7.79 3.05
N THR A 31 12.31 -6.47 2.88
CA THR A 31 11.18 -5.62 3.25
C THR A 31 10.40 -5.21 2.01
N LEU A 32 9.18 -5.74 1.88
CA LEU A 32 8.23 -5.38 0.85
C LEU A 32 7.32 -4.26 1.34
N ARG A 33 6.95 -3.35 0.44
CA ARG A 33 5.94 -2.32 0.70
C ARG A 33 4.64 -2.78 0.07
N ALA A 34 3.61 -2.92 0.88
CA ALA A 34 2.33 -3.43 0.46
C ALA A 34 1.20 -2.49 0.89
N PHE A 35 0.23 -2.31 0.02
CA PHE A 35 -1.04 -1.69 0.33
C PHE A 35 -2.02 -2.77 0.81
N GLN A 36 -2.68 -2.52 1.94
CA GLN A 36 -3.74 -3.36 2.47
C GLN A 36 -5.05 -2.61 2.33
N GLU A 37 -5.96 -3.18 1.54
CA GLU A 37 -7.27 -2.58 1.31
C GLU A 37 -8.16 -2.66 2.56
N ALA A 38 -8.81 -1.55 2.89
CA ALA A 38 -9.62 -1.37 4.09
C ALA A 38 -10.73 -2.42 4.23
N ARG A 39 -11.34 -2.83 3.11
CA ARG A 39 -12.40 -3.85 3.07
C ARG A 39 -11.99 -5.20 3.65
N PHE A 40 -10.70 -5.51 3.65
CA PHE A 40 -10.16 -6.79 4.11
C PHE A 40 -9.44 -6.68 5.47
N MET A 41 -9.37 -5.50 6.07
CA MET A 41 -8.66 -5.28 7.35
C MET A 41 -9.36 -5.87 8.58
N MET A 42 -10.64 -6.26 8.47
CA MET A 42 -11.38 -6.87 9.58
C MET A 42 -11.02 -8.34 9.85
N ALA A 43 -10.24 -8.97 8.98
CA ALA A 43 -9.81 -10.37 9.10
C ALA A 43 -8.28 -10.44 9.36
N PRO A 44 -7.83 -10.44 10.63
CA PRO A 44 -6.39 -10.34 10.97
C PRO A 44 -5.50 -11.47 10.42
N TRP A 45 -6.11 -12.58 9.98
CA TRP A 45 -5.41 -13.75 9.44
C TRP A 45 -5.45 -13.82 7.91
N SER A 46 -6.18 -12.92 7.25
CA SER A 46 -6.35 -12.99 5.80
C SER A 46 -5.20 -12.31 5.06
N SER A 47 -4.79 -12.94 3.95
CA SER A 47 -3.90 -12.32 2.96
C SER A 47 -4.66 -11.54 1.88
N ASP A 48 -5.98 -11.53 1.95
CA ASP A 48 -6.85 -10.86 0.98
C ASP A 48 -6.68 -9.34 1.04
N GLY A 49 -6.87 -8.69 -0.10
CA GLY A 49 -6.75 -7.22 -0.21
C GLY A 49 -5.31 -6.70 -0.12
N ARG A 50 -4.31 -7.58 -0.09
CA ARG A 50 -2.90 -7.19 -0.13
C ARG A 50 -2.45 -6.95 -1.57
N TYR A 51 -1.85 -5.79 -1.80
CA TYR A 51 -1.28 -5.40 -3.08
C TYR A 51 0.18 -4.97 -2.87
N ILE A 52 1.11 -5.60 -3.57
CA ILE A 52 2.53 -5.20 -3.52
C ILE A 52 2.73 -4.00 -4.42
N LEU A 53 3.26 -2.90 -3.87
CA LEU A 53 3.51 -1.67 -4.62
C LEU A 53 4.59 -1.88 -5.68
N LYS A 54 4.33 -1.34 -6.87
CA LYS A 54 5.13 -1.43 -8.08
C LYS A 54 5.41 -0.05 -8.65
N ASP A 55 6.45 0.02 -9.45
CA ASP A 55 6.84 1.25 -10.11
C ASP A 55 5.73 1.72 -11.05
N GLY A 56 5.33 2.98 -10.88
CA GLY A 56 4.24 3.61 -11.61
C GLY A 56 2.93 3.73 -10.82
N ASP A 57 2.75 3.00 -9.72
CA ASP A 57 1.53 3.12 -8.90
C ASP A 57 1.35 4.55 -8.39
N GLU A 58 0.15 5.09 -8.50
CA GLU A 58 -0.18 6.39 -7.92
C GLU A 58 -0.74 6.19 -6.52
N LEU A 59 -0.18 6.91 -5.55
CA LEU A 59 -0.61 6.84 -4.18
C LEU A 59 -0.91 8.25 -3.65
N THR A 60 -2.03 8.35 -2.93
CA THR A 60 -2.42 9.53 -2.18
C THR A 60 -2.48 9.14 -0.70
N ILE A 61 -1.82 9.92 0.17
CA ILE A 61 -1.85 9.75 1.62
C ILE A 61 -2.66 10.90 2.22
N PHE A 62 -3.62 10.56 3.09
CA PHE A 62 -4.49 11.52 3.77
C PHE A 62 -4.08 11.73 5.22
N SER A 63 -4.45 12.87 5.78
CA SER A 63 -4.28 13.13 7.21
C SER A 63 -5.15 12.19 8.04
N LYS A 64 -4.58 11.65 9.12
CA LYS A 64 -5.33 10.88 10.11
C LYS A 64 -6.36 11.71 10.88
N LYS A 65 -6.07 13.00 11.08
CA LYS A 65 -6.94 13.91 11.84
C LYS A 65 -8.10 14.40 10.99
N ASP A 66 -7.87 14.53 9.69
CA ASP A 66 -8.85 15.03 8.72
C ASP A 66 -8.68 14.31 7.38
N PRO A 67 -9.55 13.34 7.05
CA PRO A 67 -9.47 12.57 5.81
C PRO A 67 -9.65 13.41 4.53
N SER A 68 -10.13 14.65 4.62
CA SER A 68 -10.24 15.55 3.47
C SER A 68 -8.90 16.17 3.07
N VAL A 69 -7.90 16.14 3.95
CA VAL A 69 -6.58 16.74 3.73
C VAL A 69 -5.62 15.72 3.14
N ILE A 70 -5.11 16.00 1.94
CA ILE A 70 -4.01 15.26 1.32
C ILE A 70 -2.69 15.72 1.94
N VAL A 71 -1.96 14.82 2.60
CA VAL A 71 -0.63 15.13 3.14
C VAL A 71 0.49 14.82 2.14
N TRP A 72 0.19 13.99 1.14
CA TRP A 72 1.05 13.74 -0.02
C TRP A 72 0.32 12.99 -1.12
N GLN A 73 0.73 13.25 -2.36
CA GLN A 73 0.29 12.54 -3.56
C GLN A 73 1.46 12.42 -4.53
N GLY A 74 1.61 11.25 -5.15
CA GLY A 74 2.65 11.05 -6.15
C GLY A 74 2.75 9.60 -6.63
N THR A 75 3.78 9.35 -7.43
CA THR A 75 4.05 8.05 -8.02
C THR A 75 5.08 7.27 -7.20
N PHE A 76 4.86 5.97 -7.07
CA PHE A 76 5.79 5.03 -6.47
C PHE A 76 6.87 4.61 -7.48
N SER A 77 8.13 4.56 -7.07
CA SER A 77 9.25 4.13 -7.93
C SER A 77 10.40 3.54 -7.12
N SER A 78 10.96 2.44 -7.60
CA SER A 78 12.08 1.69 -7.01
C SER A 78 11.89 1.43 -5.52
N GLY A 79 10.66 1.09 -5.13
CA GLY A 79 10.33 0.85 -3.73
C GLY A 79 10.14 2.11 -2.88
N ARG A 80 10.10 3.34 -3.41
CA ARG A 80 9.95 4.55 -2.58
C ARG A 80 8.99 5.56 -3.21
N ALA A 81 8.44 6.44 -2.37
CA ALA A 81 7.77 7.64 -2.85
C ALA A 81 8.81 8.66 -3.31
N LEU A 82 8.64 9.18 -4.53
CA LEU A 82 9.51 10.22 -5.07
C LEU A 82 9.15 11.59 -4.46
N GLY A 83 10.17 12.45 -4.32
CA GLY A 83 9.98 13.83 -3.85
C GLY A 83 9.73 13.99 -2.35
N ILE A 84 9.90 12.94 -1.54
CA ILE A 84 9.78 13.00 -0.09
C ILE A 84 10.93 12.27 0.62
N SER A 85 11.30 12.74 1.82
CA SER A 85 12.32 12.08 2.62
C SER A 85 11.90 10.67 3.01
N GLY A 86 12.87 9.75 3.03
CA GLY A 86 12.63 8.35 3.42
C GLY A 86 12.08 8.23 4.84
N GLU A 87 12.47 9.12 5.75
CA GLU A 87 11.96 9.17 7.13
C GLU A 87 10.48 9.50 7.18
N LYS A 88 10.04 10.55 6.49
CA LYS A 88 8.63 10.96 6.46
C LYS A 88 7.78 9.90 5.76
N TRP A 89 8.31 9.30 4.71
CA TRP A 89 7.69 8.15 4.03
C TRP A 89 7.55 6.95 4.97
N PHE A 90 8.62 6.60 5.69
CA PHE A 90 8.62 5.51 6.68
C PHE A 90 7.64 5.76 7.83
N HIS A 91 7.57 6.99 8.32
CA HIS A 91 6.62 7.42 9.34
C HIS A 91 5.18 7.12 8.95
N TRP A 92 4.78 7.40 7.70
CA TRP A 92 3.41 7.13 7.25
C TRP A 92 3.06 5.64 7.22
N PHE A 93 3.99 4.78 6.79
CA PHE A 93 3.79 3.34 6.81
C PHE A 93 3.67 2.78 8.21
N HIS A 94 4.59 3.17 9.09
CA HIS A 94 4.60 2.64 10.45
C HIS A 94 3.34 3.07 11.22
N ASN A 95 2.82 4.24 10.90
CA ASN A 95 1.62 4.76 11.54
C ASN A 95 0.34 4.33 10.83
N GLY A 96 0.37 3.69 9.66
CA GLY A 96 -0.87 3.30 8.95
C GLY A 96 -1.74 4.51 8.60
N TYR A 97 -1.16 5.49 7.90
CA TYR A 97 -1.93 6.62 7.39
C TYR A 97 -2.96 6.14 6.36
N PRO A 98 -4.20 6.69 6.38
CA PRO A 98 -5.19 6.39 5.35
C PRO A 98 -4.63 6.76 3.98
N SER A 99 -4.90 5.92 2.99
CA SER A 99 -4.32 6.04 1.66
C SER A 99 -5.26 5.54 0.58
N GLU A 100 -5.09 6.11 -0.60
CA GLU A 100 -5.75 5.69 -1.82
C GLU A 100 -4.70 5.32 -2.85
N LEU A 101 -4.86 4.14 -3.47
CA LEU A 101 -3.96 3.56 -4.44
C LEU A 101 -4.66 3.40 -5.78
N LYS A 102 -4.01 3.87 -6.86
CA LYS A 102 -4.37 3.55 -8.23
C LYS A 102 -3.26 2.66 -8.83
N PRO A 103 -3.52 1.34 -8.94
CA PRO A 103 -2.58 0.42 -9.56
C PRO A 103 -2.39 0.71 -11.05
N THR A 104 -1.16 0.55 -11.56
CA THR A 104 -0.88 0.56 -13.01
C THR A 104 -1.24 -0.74 -13.72
#